data_AF-A0A327KEU2-F1
#
_entry.id   AF-A0A327KEU2-F1
#
_cell.length_a   1.000
_cell.length_b   1.000
_cell.length_c   1.000
_cell.angle_alpha   90.00
_cell.angle_beta   90.00
_cell.angle_gamma   90.00
#
_symmetry.space_group_name_H-M   'P 1'
#
loop_
_entity.id
_entity.type
_entity.pdbx_description
1 polymer ?
#
loop_
_entity_poly.entity_id
_entity_poly.type
_entity_poly.pdbx_seq_one_letter_code
_entity_poly.pdbx_strand_id
1 'polypeptide(L)' 'MPQLSDDAFAVGAPVLRIEEMERLIAERVEPVAGVETVRLRAARGRVVAHDIAATRDLPPFDNSA' A
#
# COMPACT_ATOMS: atom_id res chain seq x y z
N MET A 1 -30.06 28.64 21.09
CA MET A 1 -28.62 28.62 20.79
C MET A 1 -28.47 28.06 19.39
N PRO A 2 -27.95 28.82 18.41
CA PRO A 2 -27.83 28.33 17.03
C PRO A 2 -26.76 27.23 16.99
N GLN A 3 -27.12 26.08 16.42
CA GLN A 3 -26.21 24.98 16.13
C GLN A 3 -25.16 25.46 15.12
N LEU A 4 -23.87 25.28 15.44
CA LEU A 4 -22.79 25.54 14.48
C LEU A 4 -22.88 24.48 13.37
N SER A 5 -22.85 24.89 12.11
CA SER A 5 -23.12 24.01 10.96
C SER A 5 -22.06 22.92 10.72
N ASP A 6 -20.94 22.98 11.44
CA ASP A 6 -19.75 22.17 11.19
C ASP A 6 -19.31 21.44 12.47
N ASP A 7 -20.27 20.83 13.17
CA ASP A 7 -19.99 19.98 14.32
C ASP A 7 -19.85 18.53 13.87
N ALA A 8 -18.60 18.07 13.70
CA ALA A 8 -18.25 16.69 13.34
C ALA A 8 -18.75 15.65 14.36
N PHE A 9 -19.31 16.10 15.49
CA PHE A 9 -19.86 15.27 16.57
C PHE A 9 -21.38 15.45 16.76
N ALA A 10 -22.07 16.10 15.82
CA ALA A 10 -23.51 16.28 15.87
C ALA A 10 -24.24 14.92 15.94
N VAL A 11 -25.04 14.75 17.00
CA VAL A 11 -25.82 13.53 17.23
C VAL A 11 -26.84 13.36 16.10
N GLY A 12 -26.76 12.24 15.36
CA GLY A 12 -27.66 11.94 14.25
C GLY A 12 -27.14 12.32 12.86
N ALA A 13 -25.92 12.88 12.75
CA ALA A 13 -25.25 13.00 11.47
C ALA A 13 -24.96 11.60 10.89
N PRO A 14 -25.13 11.39 9.57
CA PRO A 14 -24.79 10.12 8.94
C PRO A 14 -23.30 9.83 9.14
N VAL A 15 -23.00 8.74 9.86
CA VAL A 15 -21.63 8.30 10.10
C VAL A 15 -21.12 7.57 8.86
N LEU A 16 -19.96 7.98 8.36
CA LEU A 16 -19.31 7.29 7.25
C LEU A 16 -18.91 5.89 7.68
N ARG A 17 -19.34 4.89 6.92
CA ARG A 17 -18.93 3.50 7.17
C ARG A 17 -17.44 3.33 6.86
N ILE A 18 -16.76 2.48 7.62
CA ILE A 18 -15.32 2.21 7.44
C ILE A 18 -15.05 1.72 6.02
N GLU A 19 -15.91 0.86 5.45
CA GLU A 19 -15.69 0.34 4.10
C GLU A 19 -15.83 1.43 3.02
N GLU A 20 -16.65 2.45 3.28
CA GLU A 20 -16.75 3.62 2.38
C GLU A 20 -15.51 4.51 2.52
N MET A 21 -15.00 4.69 3.74
CA MET A 21 -13.75 5.41 3.95
C MET A 21 -12.57 4.72 3.25
N GLU A 22 -12.48 3.39 3.35
CA GLU A 22 -11.43 2.61 2.68
C GLU A 22 -11.45 2.79 1.17
N ARG A 23 -12.65 2.77 0.55
CA ARG A 23 -12.82 3.07 -0.88
C ARG A 23 -12.34 4.47 -1.23
N LEU A 24 -12.76 5.48 -0.47
CA LEU A 24 -12.35 6.87 -0.72
C LEU A 24 -10.84 7.07 -0.59
N ILE A 25 -10.19 6.38 0.35
CA ILE A 25 -8.73 6.41 0.49
C ILE A 25 -8.07 5.76 -0.72
N ALA A 26 -8.53 4.57 -1.12
CA ALA A 26 -7.98 3.84 -2.27
C ALA A 26 -8.15 4.61 -3.59
N GLU A 27 -9.25 5.34 -3.76
CA GLU A 27 -9.51 6.18 -4.94
C GLU A 27 -8.64 7.43 -5.01
N ARG A 28 -8.17 7.95 -3.87
CA ARG A 28 -7.45 9.23 -3.79
C ARG A 28 -5.94 9.09 -3.60
N VAL A 29 -5.49 7.96 -3.07
CA VAL A 29 -4.08 7.72 -2.76
C VAL A 29 -3.47 6.86 -3.85
N GLU A 30 -2.62 7.47 -4.68
CA GLU A 30 -1.86 6.77 -5.69
C GLU A 30 -0.53 6.23 -5.12
N PRO A 31 -0.03 5.08 -5.61
CA PRO A 31 1.31 4.60 -5.28
C PRO A 31 2.39 5.61 -5.68
N VAL A 32 3.46 5.69 -4.89
CA VAL A 32 4.62 6.54 -5.23
C VAL A 32 5.36 5.94 -6.43
N ALA A 33 5.50 6.72 -7.50
CA ALA A 33 6.15 6.27 -8.74
C ALA A 33 7.70 6.31 -8.70
N GLY A 34 8.28 6.90 -7.67
CA GLY A 34 9.73 7.03 -7.52
C GLY A 34 10.40 5.69 -7.27
N VAL A 35 11.37 5.34 -8.11
CA VAL A 35 12.16 4.10 -7.98
C VAL A 35 13.62 4.45 -7.73
N GLU A 36 14.26 3.69 -6.84
CA GLU A 36 15.71 3.71 -6.63
C GLU A 36 16.27 2.29 -6.63
N THR A 37 17.54 2.15 -7.02
CA THR A 37 18.27 0.88 -6.88
C THR A 37 19.13 0.92 -5.63
N VAL A 38 18.87 0.01 -4.71
CA VAL A 38 19.61 -0.10 -3.44
C VAL A 38 20.39 -1.41 -3.36
N ARG A 39 21.38 -1.46 -2.47
CA ARG A 39 22.05 -2.73 -2.12
C ARG A 39 21.10 -3.62 -1.32
N LEU A 40 21.22 -4.94 -1.46
CA LEU A 40 20.38 -5.93 -0.77
C LEU A 40 20.30 -5.72 0.76
N ARG A 41 21.42 -5.37 1.39
CA ARG A 41 21.45 -5.06 2.85
C ARG A 41 20.54 -3.92 3.28
N ALA A 42 20.16 -3.03 2.37
CA ALA A 42 19.28 -1.89 2.60
C ALA A 42 17.87 -2.11 2.01
N ALA A 43 17.60 -3.28 1.45
CA ALA A 43 16.32 -3.60 0.79
C ALA A 43 15.23 -4.08 1.76
N ARG A 44 15.60 -4.51 2.97
CA ARG A 44 14.64 -5.05 3.96
C ARG A 44 13.57 -4.01 4.30
N GLY A 45 12.30 -4.40 4.15
CA GLY A 45 11.14 -3.54 4.43
C GLY A 45 10.74 -2.60 3.29
N ARG A 46 11.44 -2.63 2.15
CA ARG A 46 11.06 -1.90 0.93
C ARG A 46 10.15 -2.74 0.05
N VAL A 47 9.45 -2.07 -0.86
CA VAL A 47 8.62 -2.71 -1.90
C VAL A 47 9.43 -2.80 -3.19
N VAL A 48 9.38 -3.96 -3.85
CA VAL A 48 10.03 -4.17 -5.14
C VAL A 48 9.27 -3.40 -6.22
N ALA A 49 9.98 -2.61 -7.03
CA ALA A 49 9.36 -1.77 -8.04
C ALA A 49 8.99 -2.51 -9.34
N HIS A 50 9.66 -3.63 -9.65
CA HIS A 50 9.46 -4.41 -10.87
C HIS A 50 9.65 -5.91 -10.58
N ASP A 51 8.98 -6.77 -11.34
CA ASP A 51 9.13 -8.22 -11.21
C ASP A 51 10.61 -8.67 -11.25
N ILE A 52 10.97 -9.62 -10.38
CA ILE A 52 12.32 -10.18 -10.32
C ILE A 52 12.30 -11.55 -10.98
N ALA A 53 12.81 -11.62 -12.21
CA ALA A 53 12.99 -12.88 -12.92
C ALA A 53 14.33 -13.54 -12.53
N ALA A 54 14.31 -14.85 -12.32
CA ALA A 54 15.53 -15.63 -12.18
C ALA A 54 16.29 -15.61 -13.51
N THR A 55 17.58 -15.27 -13.47
CA THR A 55 18.40 -15.20 -14.68
C THR A 55 19.00 -16.54 -15.08
N ARG A 56 18.92 -17.55 -14.19
CA ARG A 56 19.57 -18.85 -14.31
C ARG A 56 18.80 -19.88 -13.48
N ASP A 57 18.86 -21.13 -13.91
CA ASP A 57 18.36 -22.27 -13.14
C ASP A 57 19.18 -22.49 -11.85
N LEU A 58 18.52 -22.92 -10.78
CA LEU A 58 19.15 -23.26 -9.51
C LEU A 58 18.43 -24.47 -8.85
N PRO A 59 19.05 -25.67 -8.83
CA PRO A 59 20.38 -25.97 -9.35
C PRO A 59 20.45 -25.91 -10.90
N PRO A 60 21.62 -25.61 -11.48
CA PRO A 60 21.76 -25.58 -12.95
C PRO A 60 21.97 -26.98 -13.56
N PHE A 61 21.80 -28.03 -12.78
CA PHE A 61 21.98 -29.43 -13.16
C PHE A 61 21.16 -30.33 -12.23
N ASP A 62 20.91 -31.55 -12.66
CA ASP A 62 20.23 -32.57 -11.84
C ASP A 62 21.11 -32.98 -10.66
N ASN A 63 20.56 -32.89 -9.44
CA ASN A 63 21.22 -33.37 -8.23
C ASN A 63 20.33 -34.34 -7.44
N SER A 64 20.97 -35.22 -6.67
CA SER A 64 20.28 -36.04 -5.67
C SER A 64 20.01 -35.20 -4.41
N ALA A 65 18.84 -35.39 -3.78
CA ALA A 65 18.38 -34.63 -2.61
C ALA A 65 19.08 -35.05 -1.31
#